data_AF-A0A0G0SIF5-F1
#
_entry.id   AF-A0A0G0SIF5-F1
#
_cell.length_a   1.000
_cell.length_b   1.000
_cell.length_c   1.000
_cell.angle_alpha   90.00
_cell.angle_beta   90.00
_cell.angle_gamma   90.00
#
_symmetry.space_group_name_H-M   'P 1'
#
loop_
_entity.id
_entity.type
_entity.pdbx_description
1 polymer ?
#
loop_
_entity_poly.entity_id
_entity_poly.type
_entity_poly.pdbx_seq_one_letter_code
_entity_poly.pdbx_strand_id
1 'polypeptide(L)'
;MSLKRQIQHKYNNLLNSLQTIRLPLWVTSRATRVALFSIILFFSIAYIVNTTASATSGYKMHELEKQTALLETEVQKLQVEIADNSSMSSISSRLVKLNMVEIGSVKYFTNKSAVVAKN
;
A
#
# COMPACT_ATOMS: atom_id res chain seq x y z
N MET A 1 7.65 -32.20 61.30
CA MET A 1 8.68 -31.36 60.64
C MET A 1 7.99 -30.34 59.75
N SER A 2 8.29 -29.05 59.89
CA SER A 2 7.57 -27.95 59.22
C SER A 2 7.86 -27.90 57.71
N LEU A 3 6.80 -27.83 56.88
CA LEU A 3 6.85 -27.62 55.42
C LEU A 3 7.75 -26.46 55.00
N LYS A 4 7.83 -25.40 55.81
CA LYS A 4 8.69 -24.24 55.57
C LYS A 4 10.18 -24.61 55.51
N ARG A 5 10.62 -25.54 56.37
CA ARG A 5 12.00 -26.06 56.33
C ARG A 5 12.28 -26.87 55.07
N GLN A 6 11.33 -27.66 54.58
CA GLN A 6 11.52 -28.46 53.37
C GLN A 6 11.66 -27.59 52.12
N ILE A 7 10.87 -26.52 52.00
CA ILE A 7 10.95 -25.57 50.89
C ILE A 7 12.29 -24.82 50.93
N GLN A 8 12.70 -24.35 52.10
CA GLN A 8 13.97 -23.65 52.26
C GLN A 8 15.17 -24.55 51.93
N HIS A 9 15.14 -25.82 52.34
CA HIS A 9 16.17 -26.78 51.95
C HIS A 9 16.19 -27.05 50.45
N LYS A 10 15.03 -27.23 49.79
CA LYS A 10 14.97 -27.43 48.34
C LYS A 10 15.49 -26.21 47.57
N TYR A 11 15.17 -25.00 48.02
CA TYR A 11 15.63 -23.77 47.40
C TYR A 11 17.15 -23.61 47.53
N ASN A 12 17.68 -23.84 48.74
CA ASN A 12 19.12 -23.81 48.98
C ASN A 12 19.84 -24.91 48.19
N ASN A 13 19.25 -26.10 48.05
CA ASN A 13 19.85 -27.20 47.29
C ASN A 13 19.84 -26.93 45.77
N LEU A 14 18.82 -26.24 45.25
CA LEU A 14 18.76 -25.78 43.86
C LEU A 14 19.79 -24.67 43.58
N LEU A 15 19.94 -23.71 44.50
CA LEU A 15 20.97 -22.68 44.36
C LEU A 15 22.38 -23.30 44.40
N ASN A 16 22.61 -24.24 45.31
CA ASN A 16 23.87 -24.97 45.38
C ASN A 16 24.10 -25.84 44.14
N SER A 17 23.06 -26.50 43.60
CA SER A 17 23.21 -27.31 42.39
C SER A 17 23.59 -26.45 41.18
N LEU A 18 22.98 -25.27 41.03
CA LEU A 18 23.32 -24.32 39.97
C LEU A 18 24.75 -23.78 40.11
N GLN A 19 25.22 -23.53 41.33
CA GLN A 19 26.59 -23.10 41.60
C GLN A 19 27.63 -24.20 41.36
N THR A 20 27.26 -25.48 41.52
CA THR A 20 28.16 -26.61 41.25
C THR A 20 28.28 -26.98 39.78
N ILE A 21 27.49 -26.37 38.88
CA ILE A 21 27.64 -26.56 37.43
C ILE A 21 28.96 -25.91 37.01
N ARG A 22 30.02 -26.70 37.01
CA ARG A 22 31.29 -26.33 36.41
C ARG A 22 31.10 -26.32 34.90
N LEU A 23 30.93 -25.13 34.34
CA LEU A 23 30.94 -24.94 32.89
C LEU A 23 32.29 -25.41 32.36
N PRO A 24 32.30 -26.19 31.27
CA PRO A 24 33.52 -26.77 30.76
C PRO A 24 34.45 -25.65 30.22
N LEU A 25 35.76 -25.82 30.36
CA LEU A 25 36.75 -24.72 30.19
C LEU A 25 36.67 -23.99 28.84
N TRP A 26 36.25 -24.67 27.79
CA TRP A 26 36.04 -24.11 26.45
C TRP A 26 34.92 -23.05 26.40
N VAL A 27 33.93 -23.10 27.31
CA VAL A 27 32.83 -22.12 27.38
C VAL A 27 33.22 -20.89 28.20
N THR A 28 34.04 -21.08 29.24
CA THR A 28 34.48 -20.02 30.15
C THR A 28 35.72 -19.26 29.67
N SER A 29 36.29 -19.66 28.53
CA SER A 29 37.46 -19.02 27.95
C SER A 29 37.20 -17.55 27.57
N ARG A 30 38.25 -16.71 27.63
CA ARG A 30 38.16 -15.29 27.24
C ARG A 30 37.78 -15.12 25.77
N ALA A 31 38.29 -15.99 24.90
CA ALA A 31 38.00 -15.98 23.47
C ALA A 31 36.51 -16.27 23.20
N THR A 32 35.94 -17.27 23.89
CA THR A 32 34.53 -17.64 23.73
C THR A 32 33.60 -16.51 24.16
N ARG A 33 33.92 -15.80 25.26
CA ARG A 33 33.15 -14.62 25.69
C ARG A 33 33.17 -13.51 24.65
N VAL A 34 34.35 -13.17 24.12
CA VAL A 34 34.50 -12.13 23.08
C VAL A 34 33.76 -12.53 21.80
N ALA A 35 33.84 -13.79 21.39
CA ALA A 35 33.12 -14.31 20.23
C ALA A 35 31.59 -14.20 20.41
N LEU A 36 31.08 -14.56 21.60
CA LEU A 36 29.66 -14.46 21.92
C LEU A 36 29.18 -13.00 21.90
N PHE A 37 29.96 -12.08 22.49
CA PHE A 37 29.67 -10.64 22.42
C PHE A 37 29.69 -10.11 20.98
N SER A 38 30.66 -10.54 20.18
CA SER A 38 30.77 -10.15 18.76
C SER A 38 29.56 -10.63 17.95
N ILE A 39 29.11 -11.87 18.17
CA ILE A 39 27.92 -12.44 17.53
C ILE A 39 26.67 -11.65 17.92
N ILE A 40 26.48 -11.35 19.21
CA ILE A 40 25.34 -10.56 19.69
C ILE A 40 25.34 -9.17 19.05
N LEU A 41 26.50 -8.50 19.01
CA LEU A 41 26.66 -7.19 18.40
C LEU A 41 26.32 -7.23 16.90
N PHE A 42 26.86 -8.22 16.19
CA PHE A 42 26.62 -8.41 14.76
C PHE A 42 25.13 -8.61 14.47
N PHE A 43 24.46 -9.51 15.19
CA PHE A 43 23.02 -9.74 15.03
C PHE A 43 22.18 -8.51 15.40
N SER A 44 22.60 -7.73 16.40
CA SER A 44 21.91 -6.49 16.79
C SER A 44 21.96 -5.46 15.67
N ILE A 45 23.14 -5.25 15.07
CA ILE A 45 23.31 -4.33 13.94
C ILE A 45 22.53 -4.83 12.72
N ALA A 46 22.65 -6.12 12.39
CA ALA A 46 21.94 -6.74 11.26
C ALA A 46 20.42 -6.61 11.41
N TYR A 47 19.89 -6.80 12.63
CA TYR A 47 18.47 -6.64 12.92
C TYR A 47 17.99 -5.20 12.70
N ILE A 48 18.76 -4.21 13.17
CA ILE A 48 18.43 -2.79 12.99
C ILE A 48 18.42 -2.45 11.49
N VAL A 49 19.45 -2.86 10.74
CA VAL A 49 19.54 -2.59 9.29
C VAL A 49 18.39 -3.25 8.54
N ASN A 50 18.07 -4.51 8.84
CA ASN A 50 16.97 -5.21 8.18
C ASN A 50 15.63 -4.54 8.47
N THR A 51 15.38 -4.20 9.74
CA THR A 51 14.16 -3.50 10.17
C THR A 51 14.01 -2.14 9.52
N THR A 52 15.09 -1.35 9.46
CA THR A 52 15.07 -0.03 8.81
C THR A 52 14.96 -0.13 7.29
N ALA A 53 15.58 -1.13 6.66
CA ALA A 53 15.42 -1.40 5.24
C ALA A 53 13.97 -1.77 4.90
N SER A 54 13.34 -2.64 5.68
CA SER A 54 11.93 -3.01 5.52
C SER A 54 11.01 -1.80 5.69
N ALA A 55 11.23 -0.96 6.71
CA ALA A 55 10.46 0.26 6.92
C ALA A 55 10.62 1.26 5.75
N THR A 56 11.86 1.48 5.30
CA THR A 56 12.17 2.39 4.18
C THR A 56 11.62 1.86 2.86
N SER A 57 11.65 0.54 2.66
CA SER A 57 11.07 -0.13 1.49
C SER A 57 9.57 0.06 1.44
N GLY A 58 8.87 0.01 2.58
CA GLY A 58 7.43 0.29 2.65
C GLY A 58 7.10 1.72 2.21
N TYR A 59 7.85 2.72 2.69
CA TYR A 59 7.66 4.11 2.26
C TYR A 59 7.91 4.30 0.76
N LYS A 60 8.99 3.72 0.23
CA LYS A 60 9.29 3.78 -1.21
C LYS A 60 8.21 3.09 -2.05
N MET A 61 7.70 1.96 -1.58
CA MET A 61 6.63 1.22 -2.27
C MET A 61 5.34 2.02 -2.29
N HIS A 62 4.96 2.64 -1.17
CA HIS A 62 3.77 3.50 -1.10
C HIS A 62 3.88 4.73 -2.02
N GLU A 63 5.06 5.34 -2.10
CA GLU A 63 5.30 6.46 -3.00
C GLU A 63 5.21 6.05 -4.47
N LEU A 64 5.74 4.87 -4.83
CA LEU A 64 5.59 4.31 -6.17
C LEU A 64 4.13 4.00 -6.51
N GLU A 65 3.37 3.40 -5.58
CA GLU A 65 1.93 3.14 -5.74
C GLU A 65 1.15 4.43 -6.00
N LYS A 66 1.45 5.49 -5.24
CA LYS A 66 0.84 6.80 -5.43
C LYS A 66 1.15 7.38 -6.82
N GLN A 67 2.39 7.28 -7.28
CA GLN A 67 2.78 7.73 -8.61
C GLN A 67 2.06 6.94 -9.71
N THR A 68 1.92 5.62 -9.56
CA THR A 68 1.16 4.80 -10.52
C THR A 68 -0.31 5.19 -10.56
N ALA A 69 -0.94 5.44 -9.41
CA ALA A 69 -2.35 5.85 -9.35
C ALA A 69 -2.57 7.23 -9.99
N LEU A 70 -1.65 8.18 -9.79
CA LEU A 70 -1.68 9.49 -10.45
C LEU A 70 -1.54 9.34 -11.97
N LEU A 71 -0.62 8.51 -12.42
CA LEU A 71 -0.39 8.28 -13.85
C LEU A 71 -1.59 7.61 -14.52
N GLU A 72 -2.22 6.62 -13.88
CA GLU A 72 -3.45 6.00 -14.38
C GLU A 72 -4.60 7.02 -14.51
N THR A 73 -4.73 7.91 -13.54
CA THR A 73 -5.73 8.99 -13.56
C THR A 73 -5.47 9.94 -14.73
N GLU A 74 -4.22 10.30 -14.98
CA GLU A 74 -3.83 11.16 -16.10
C GLU A 74 -4.10 10.49 -17.46
N VAL A 75 -3.80 9.20 -17.57
CA VAL A 75 -4.13 8.41 -18.76
C VAL A 75 -5.64 8.38 -19.01
N GLN A 76 -6.46 8.15 -17.97
CA GLN A 76 -7.91 8.18 -18.12
C GLN A 76 -8.41 9.55 -18.57
N LYS A 77 -7.86 10.64 -18.02
CA LYS A 77 -8.19 12.00 -18.44
C LYS A 77 -7.87 12.23 -19.92
N LEU A 78 -6.70 11.82 -20.37
CA LEU A 78 -6.31 11.92 -21.78
C LEU A 78 -7.21 11.08 -22.69
N GLN A 79 -7.64 9.90 -22.26
CA GLN A 79 -8.58 9.08 -23.03
C GLN A 79 -9.93 9.77 -23.22
N VAL A 80 -10.45 10.43 -22.17
CA VAL A 80 -11.69 11.22 -22.26
C VAL A 80 -11.52 12.37 -23.26
N GLU A 81 -10.41 13.10 -23.19
CA GLU A 81 -10.14 14.21 -24.11
C GLU A 81 -10.01 13.75 -25.59
N ILE A 82 -9.40 12.59 -25.81
CA ILE A 82 -9.35 11.96 -27.14
C ILE A 82 -10.76 11.58 -27.62
N ALA A 83 -11.60 11.04 -26.74
CA ALA A 83 -12.97 10.65 -27.07
C ALA A 83 -13.84 11.88 -27.42
N ASP A 84 -13.68 12.99 -26.69
CA ASP A 84 -14.38 14.24 -26.96
C ASP A 84 -13.97 14.83 -28.32
N ASN A 85 -12.66 14.88 -28.59
CA ASN A 85 -12.15 15.34 -29.89
C ASN A 85 -12.60 14.44 -31.04
N SER A 86 -12.59 13.12 -30.84
CA SER A 86 -13.07 12.15 -31.84
C SER A 86 -14.57 12.30 -32.09
N SER A 87 -15.35 12.54 -31.04
CA SER A 87 -16.79 12.80 -31.14
C SER A 87 -17.06 14.07 -31.95
N MET A 88 -16.31 15.15 -31.71
CA MET A 88 -16.43 16.39 -32.46
C MET A 88 -16.09 16.25 -33.94
N SER A 89 -15.03 15.49 -34.26
CA SER A 89 -14.67 15.12 -35.62
C SER A 89 -15.79 14.32 -36.30
N SER A 90 -16.38 13.36 -35.58
CA SER A 90 -17.48 12.55 -36.10
C SER A 90 -18.73 13.39 -36.40
N ILE A 91 -19.08 14.33 -35.52
CA ILE A 91 -20.20 15.26 -35.72
C ILE A 91 -19.95 16.15 -36.93
N SER A 92 -18.76 16.76 -37.02
CA SER A 92 -18.37 17.59 -38.16
C SER A 92 -18.48 16.82 -39.48
N SER A 93 -17.99 15.57 -39.52
CA SER A 93 -18.07 14.73 -40.72
C SER A 93 -19.52 14.39 -41.12
N ARG A 94 -20.42 14.22 -40.15
CA ARG A 94 -21.84 13.97 -40.39
C ARG A 94 -22.55 15.24 -40.87
N LEU A 95 -22.23 16.41 -40.29
CA LEU A 95 -22.77 17.70 -40.71
C LEU A 95 -22.44 18.02 -42.17
N VAL A 96 -21.20 17.75 -42.60
CA VAL A 96 -20.79 17.90 -44.01
C VAL A 96 -21.60 16.98 -44.94
N LYS A 97 -21.86 15.73 -44.53
CA LYS A 97 -22.68 14.79 -45.30
C LYS A 97 -24.16 15.18 -45.39
N LEU A 98 -24.65 15.95 -44.43
CA LEU A 98 -26.06 16.36 -44.37
C LEU A 98 -26.38 17.53 -45.31
N ASN A 99 -25.40 18.10 -46.04
CA ASN A 99 -25.59 19.19 -47.00
C ASN A 99 -26.51 20.29 -46.45
N MET A 100 -26.29 20.67 -45.19
CA MET A 100 -27.15 21.66 -44.54
C MET A 100 -26.97 23.02 -45.20
N VAL A 101 -28.06 23.59 -45.68
CA VAL A 101 -28.10 24.92 -46.30
C VAL A 101 -28.66 25.92 -45.28
N GLU A 102 -28.03 27.08 -45.14
CA GLU A 102 -28.46 28.14 -44.23
C GLU A 102 -29.89 28.62 -44.59
N ILE A 103 -30.83 28.49 -43.65
CA ILE A 103 -32.21 28.96 -43.81
C ILE A 103 -32.33 30.36 -43.21
N GLY A 104 -32.46 31.37 -44.07
CA GLY A 104 -32.57 32.78 -43.68
C GLY A 104 -33.92 33.21 -43.07
N SER A 105 -34.97 32.38 -43.14
CA SER A 105 -36.21 32.63 -42.39
C SER A 105 -36.98 31.34 -42.14
N VAL A 106 -37.15 30.99 -40.86
CA VAL A 106 -37.98 29.87 -40.44
C VAL A 106 -39.43 30.36 -40.39
N LYS A 107 -40.22 30.04 -41.42
CA LYS A 107 -41.67 30.24 -41.37
C LYS A 107 -42.30 29.15 -40.52
N TYR A 108 -42.54 29.48 -39.26
CA TYR A 108 -43.39 28.67 -38.39
C TYR A 108 -44.84 28.78 -38.86
N PHE A 109 -45.40 27.66 -39.33
CA PHE A 109 -46.84 27.58 -39.57
C PHE A 109 -47.55 27.58 -38.22
N THR A 110 -48.14 28.72 -37.87
CA THR A 110 -49.14 28.76 -36.80
C THR A 110 -50.39 28.02 -37.31
N ASN A 111 -50.67 26.85 -36.76
CA ASN A 111 -51.92 26.14 -37.01
C ASN A 111 -53.07 27.04 -36.54
N LYS A 112 -53.71 27.74 -37.47
CA LYS A 112 -55.01 28.35 -37.21
C LYS A 112 -56.00 27.22 -36.94
N SER A 113 -56.26 26.99 -35.65
CA SER A 113 -57.40 26.28 -35.07
C SER A 113 -58.02 25.21 -35.98
N ALA A 114 -57.43 24.01 -35.96
CA ALA A 114 -58.21 22.82 -36.32
C ALA A 114 -59.17 22.57 -35.14
N VAL A 115 -60.40 23.07 -35.30
CA VAL A 115 -61.55 22.65 -34.50
C VAL A 115 -61.62 21.13 -34.60
N VAL A 116 -61.21 20.44 -33.55
CA VAL A 116 -61.45 19.01 -33.39
C VAL A 116 -62.89 18.83 -32.92
N ALA A 117 -63.68 18.09 -33.70
CA ALA A 117 -65.04 17.75 -33.35
C ALA A 117 -65.04 16.95 -32.03
N LYS A 118 -65.76 17.45 -31.04
CA LYS A 118 -66.00 16.76 -29.77
C LYS A 118 -67.12 15.75 -30.00
N ASN A 119 -66.81 14.46 -29.83
CA ASN A 119 -67.80 13.38 -29.69
C ASN A 119 -67.97 13.07 -28.20
#